data_AF-A0A165IXY3-F1
#
_entry.id   AF-A0A165IXY3-F1
#
_cell.length_a   1.000
_cell.length_b   1.000
_cell.length_c   1.000
_cell.angle_alpha   90.00
_cell.angle_beta   90.00
_cell.angle_gamma   90.00
#
_symmetry.space_group_name_H-M   'P 1'
#
loop_
_entity.id
_entity.type
_entity.pdbx_description
1 polymer ?
#
loop_
_entity_poly.entity_id
_entity_poly.type
_entity_poly.pdbx_seq_one_letter_code
_entity_poly.pdbx_strand_id
1 'polypeptide(L)'
;TFTRHDWLLDSGTTSHITPLHFYVNGQTVTHTLKDVLHALNTLNSLLSAGRFDDTGGKIRFSASQCELRNAKGILVGTGQKTNRLYLLNAKAEL
;
A
#
# COMPACT_ATOMS: atom_id res chain seq x y z
N THR A 1 -4.49 16.04 -4.42
CA THR A 1 -5.75 15.43 -4.91
C THR A 1 -5.42 14.06 -5.44
N PHE A 2 -6.28 13.06 -5.29
CA PHE A 2 -6.01 11.72 -5.83
C PHE A 2 -6.12 11.71 -7.35
N THR A 3 -5.33 10.87 -8.01
CA THR A 3 -5.37 10.60 -9.45
C THR A 3 -5.95 9.21 -9.71
N ARG A 4 -6.23 8.87 -10.98
CA ARG A 4 -6.61 7.49 -11.31
C ARG A 4 -5.40 6.57 -11.10
N HIS A 5 -5.65 5.38 -10.55
CA HIS A 5 -4.69 4.31 -10.26
C HIS A 5 -3.81 4.54 -9.02
N ASP A 6 -4.26 5.41 -8.10
CA ASP A 6 -3.60 5.62 -6.81
C ASP A 6 -3.81 4.42 -5.88
N TRP A 7 -2.84 4.16 -4.99
CA TRP A 7 -2.96 3.17 -3.92
C TRP A 7 -3.20 3.86 -2.58
N LEU A 8 -4.31 3.55 -1.91
CA LEU A 8 -4.67 4.16 -0.62
C LEU A 8 -4.57 3.13 0.51
N LEU A 9 -3.98 3.52 1.63
CA LEU A 9 -4.03 2.67 2.82
C LEU A 9 -5.44 2.65 3.41
N ASP A 10 -5.99 1.45 3.58
CA ASP A 10 -7.31 1.25 4.16
C ASP A 10 -7.26 0.18 5.27
N SER A 11 -8.06 0.37 6.32
CA SER A 11 -8.04 -0.48 7.51
C SER A 11 -8.77 -1.82 7.35
N GLY A 12 -9.64 -1.97 6.35
CA GLY A 12 -10.60 -3.10 6.31
C GLY A 12 -10.88 -3.74 4.95
N THR A 13 -10.31 -3.24 3.85
CA THR A 13 -10.52 -3.84 2.53
C THR A 13 -10.02 -5.29 2.43
N THR A 14 -10.75 -6.10 1.66
CA THR A 14 -10.49 -7.53 1.40
C THR A 14 -10.08 -7.81 -0.06
N SER A 15 -9.75 -6.78 -0.87
CA SER A 15 -9.87 -6.88 -2.35
C SER A 15 -8.84 -6.11 -3.20
N HIS A 16 -7.72 -6.70 -3.68
CA HIS A 16 -6.71 -6.06 -4.58
C HIS A 16 -5.90 -6.99 -5.51
N ILE A 17 -6.04 -6.91 -6.83
CA ILE A 17 -5.22 -7.71 -7.74
C ILE A 17 -3.99 -6.95 -8.22
N THR A 18 -2.90 -7.71 -8.30
CA THR A 18 -1.63 -7.47 -9.04
C THR A 18 -0.41 -7.21 -8.16
N PRO A 19 0.83 -7.48 -8.66
CA PRO A 19 2.05 -7.10 -7.96
C PRO A 19 2.06 -5.61 -7.66
N LEU A 20 2.34 -5.29 -6.39
CA LEU A 20 2.45 -3.92 -5.92
C LEU A 20 3.92 -3.56 -5.73
N HIS A 21 4.38 -2.61 -6.52
CA HIS A 21 5.75 -2.10 -6.45
C HIS A 21 5.79 -0.83 -5.61
N PHE A 22 6.49 -0.88 -4.48
CA PHE A 22 6.79 0.33 -3.71
C PHE A 22 8.15 0.88 -4.09
N TYR A 23 8.24 2.20 -4.16
CA TYR A 23 9.52 2.89 -4.37
C TYR A 23 10.07 3.38 -3.03
N VAL A 24 11.18 2.78 -2.60
CA VAL A 24 11.83 3.05 -1.33
C VAL A 24 13.32 3.33 -1.58
N ASN A 25 13.80 4.51 -1.19
CA ASN A 25 15.22 4.89 -1.31
C ASN A 25 15.82 4.66 -2.71
N GLY A 26 15.04 4.92 -3.77
CA GLY A 26 15.47 4.71 -5.16
C GLY A 26 15.43 3.26 -5.65
N GLN A 27 14.98 2.31 -4.82
CA GLN A 27 14.81 0.91 -5.18
C GLN A 27 13.32 0.53 -5.27
N THR A 28 13.03 -0.48 -6.08
CA THR A 28 11.70 -1.06 -6.19
C THR A 28 11.59 -2.28 -5.29
N VAL A 29 10.60 -2.30 -4.41
CA VAL A 29 10.24 -3.45 -3.57
C VAL A 29 8.91 -4.02 -4.06
N THR A 30 8.93 -5.23 -4.60
CA THR A 30 7.73 -5.92 -5.11
C THR A 30 7.03 -6.69 -4.01
N HIS A 31 5.73 -6.49 -3.88
CA HIS A 31 4.85 -7.25 -3.01
C HIS A 31 3.82 -7.99 -3.84
N THR A 32 3.64 -9.28 -3.56
CA THR A 32 2.52 -10.05 -4.13
C THR A 32 1.37 -10.05 -3.14
N LEU A 33 0.25 -9.46 -3.52
CA LEU A 33 -0.99 -9.52 -2.75
C LEU A 33 -1.69 -10.86 -3.02
N LYS A 34 -2.23 -11.49 -1.97
CA LYS A 34 -2.96 -12.77 -2.04
C LYS A 34 -4.41 -12.60 -1.55
N ASP A 35 -5.29 -13.49 -2.03
CA ASP A 35 -6.71 -13.61 -1.63
C ASP A 35 -7.56 -12.36 -1.87
N VAL A 36 -7.58 -11.91 -3.12
CA VAL A 36 -7.97 -10.55 -3.49
C VAL A 36 -8.93 -10.51 -4.67
N LEU A 37 -10.01 -9.72 -4.57
CA LEU A 37 -11.00 -9.53 -5.63
C LEU A 37 -10.45 -8.67 -6.78
N HIS A 38 -10.61 -9.15 -8.01
CA HIS A 38 -10.27 -8.39 -9.23
C HIS A 38 -11.33 -7.35 -9.52
N ALA A 39 -10.97 -6.07 -9.45
CA ALA A 39 -11.85 -4.99 -9.85
C ALA A 39 -11.15 -4.08 -10.87
N LEU A 40 -11.05 -4.54 -12.11
CA LEU A 40 -10.39 -3.80 -13.20
C LEU A 40 -10.95 -2.38 -13.45
N ASN A 41 -12.19 -2.13 -13.02
CA ASN A 41 -12.90 -0.87 -13.25
C ASN A 41 -12.89 0.07 -12.04
N THR A 42 -12.21 -0.27 -10.94
CA THR A 42 -12.08 0.66 -9.79
C THR A 42 -11.03 1.72 -10.08
N LEU A 43 -11.36 2.98 -9.80
CA LEU A 43 -10.49 4.11 -10.08
C LEU A 43 -9.18 4.08 -9.28
N ASN A 44 -9.20 3.51 -8.08
CA ASN A 44 -8.06 3.41 -7.17
C ASN A 44 -7.99 2.01 -6.57
N SER A 45 -6.79 1.59 -6.22
CA SER A 45 -6.55 0.39 -5.43
C SER A 45 -6.40 0.78 -3.96
N LEU A 46 -6.75 -0.13 -3.06
CA LEU A 46 -6.51 0.06 -1.62
C LEU A 46 -5.41 -0.92 -1.19
N LEU A 47 -4.81 -0.72 -0.02
CA LEU A 47 -3.99 -1.74 0.62
C LEU A 47 -4.58 -1.97 2.01
N SER A 48 -4.87 -3.23 2.32
CA SER A 48 -5.36 -3.60 3.64
C SER A 48 -4.25 -3.52 4.69
N ALA A 49 -4.39 -2.59 5.63
CA ALA A 49 -3.51 -2.48 6.78
C ALA A 49 -3.58 -3.72 7.67
N GLY A 50 -4.78 -4.28 7.86
CA GLY A 50 -4.99 -5.49 8.66
C GLY A 50 -4.24 -6.69 8.07
N ARG A 51 -4.37 -6.95 6.76
CA ARG A 51 -3.61 -8.04 6.13
C ARG A 51 -2.11 -7.83 6.14
N PHE A 52 -1.66 -6.58 6.06
CA PHE A 52 -0.24 -6.29 6.20
C PHE A 52 0.24 -6.62 7.63
N ASP A 53 -0.54 -6.25 8.65
CA ASP A 53 -0.30 -6.58 10.06
C ASP A 53 -0.32 -8.09 10.33
N ASP A 54 -1.25 -8.85 9.73
CA ASP A 54 -1.34 -10.31 9.85
C ASP A 54 -0.05 -11.04 9.42
N THR A 55 0.73 -10.44 8.52
CA THR A 55 2.04 -10.97 8.09
C THR A 55 3.20 -10.59 9.02
N GLY A 56 2.91 -9.93 10.15
CA GLY A 56 3.88 -9.32 11.07
C GLY A 56 4.42 -7.97 10.60
N GLY A 57 3.83 -7.40 9.55
CA GLY A 57 4.14 -6.06 9.07
C GLY A 57 3.74 -4.99 10.08
N LYS A 58 4.44 -3.85 10.06
CA LYS A 58 4.17 -2.71 10.95
C LYS A 58 3.99 -1.45 10.13
N ILE A 59 2.96 -0.68 10.45
CA ILE A 59 2.69 0.62 9.84
C ILE A 59 2.90 1.71 10.88
N ARG A 60 3.81 2.65 10.60
CA ARG A 60 4.05 3.81 11.47
C ARG A 60 3.55 5.06 10.78
N PHE A 61 2.73 5.84 11.49
CA PHE A 61 2.27 7.14 11.05
C PHE A 61 2.98 8.25 11.83
N SER A 62 3.55 9.22 11.13
CA SER A 62 4.19 10.38 11.76
C SER A 62 4.35 11.52 10.76
N ALA A 63 4.22 12.77 11.21
CA ALA A 63 4.48 13.96 10.39
C ALA A 63 3.80 13.93 8.99
N SER A 64 2.54 13.51 8.93
CA SER A 64 1.77 13.35 7.67
C SER A 64 2.34 12.32 6.68
N GLN A 65 3.14 11.38 7.16
CA GLN A 65 3.71 10.27 6.38
C GLN A 65 3.33 8.92 6.99
N CYS A 66 3.39 7.86 6.19
CA CYS A 66 3.36 6.49 6.69
C CYS A 66 4.57 5.70 6.19
N GLU A 67 5.14 4.89 7.09
CA GLU A 67 6.17 3.90 6.79
C GLU A 67 5.59 2.50 6.97
N LEU A 68 5.79 1.63 5.98
CA LEU A 68 5.44 0.22 6.05
C LEU A 68 6.73 -0.58 6.22
N ARG A 69 6.85 -1.34 7.31
CA ARG A 69 8.00 -2.20 7.60
C ARG A 69 7.56 -3.65 7.65
N ASN A 70 8.32 -4.56 7.06
CA ASN A 70 8.02 -6.00 7.14
C ASN A 70 8.33 -6.55 8.55
N ALA A 71 8.04 -7.84 8.77
CA ALA A 71 8.30 -8.52 10.04
C ALA A 71 9.77 -8.47 10.51
N LYS A 72 10.72 -8.27 9.60
CA LYS A 72 12.15 -8.10 9.90
C LYS A 72 12.54 -6.64 10.24
N GLY A 73 11.57 -5.71 10.26
CA GLY A 73 11.79 -4.29 10.51
C GLY A 73 12.32 -3.50 9.30
N ILE A 74 12.45 -4.15 8.13
CA ILE A 74 12.95 -3.53 6.90
C ILE A 74 11.85 -2.64 6.31
N LEU A 75 12.20 -1.42 5.90
CA LEU A 75 11.29 -0.49 5.22
C LEU A 75 10.97 -1.03 3.83
N VAL A 76 9.69 -1.26 3.55
CA VAL A 76 9.20 -1.89 2.32
C VAL A 76 8.15 -1.06 1.58
N GLY A 77 7.72 0.05 2.17
CA GLY A 77 6.81 0.99 1.54
C GLY A 77 6.72 2.31 2.30
N THR A 78 6.33 3.37 1.60
CA THR A 78 6.09 4.69 2.16
C THR A 78 4.79 5.27 1.60
N GLY A 79 4.27 6.30 2.26
CA GLY A 79 3.12 7.04 1.76
C GLY A 79 2.98 8.42 2.40
N GLN A 80 2.15 9.25 1.81
CA GLN A 80 1.90 10.64 2.22
C GLN A 80 0.42 10.82 2.53
N LYS A 81 0.12 11.52 3.63
CA LYS A 81 -1.25 11.87 3.98
C LYS A 81 -1.77 12.93 3.02
N THR A 82 -2.82 12.60 2.29
CA THR A 82 -3.55 13.49 1.38
C THR A 82 -5.04 13.36 1.67
N ASN A 83 -5.75 14.46 1.91
CA ASN A 83 -7.19 14.46 2.15
C ASN A 83 -7.65 13.44 3.21
N ARG A 84 -6.91 13.36 4.33
CA ARG A 84 -7.14 12.44 5.47
C ARG A 84 -6.86 10.95 5.22
N LEU A 85 -6.54 10.54 4.00
CA LEU A 85 -6.08 9.19 3.67
C LEU A 85 -4.56 9.19 3.43
N TYR A 86 -3.96 8.01 3.41
CA TYR A 86 -2.54 7.86 3.05
C TYR A 86 -2.43 7.31 1.64
N LEU A 87 -1.88 8.14 0.75
CA LEU A 87 -1.51 7.77 -0.61
C LEU A 87 -0.15 7.07 -0.56
N LEU A 88 -0.12 5.80 -0.91
CA LEU A 88 1.08 4.98 -0.93
C LEU A 88 1.93 5.34 -2.15
N ASN A 89 3.24 5.40 -1.96
CA ASN A 89 4.21 5.54 -3.04
C ASN A 89 4.41 4.19 -3.73
N ALA A 90 3.37 3.75 -4.43
CA ALA A 90 3.31 2.43 -5.03
C ALA A 90 2.63 2.45 -6.39
N LYS A 91 2.97 1.48 -7.25
CA LYS A 91 2.31 1.24 -8.53
C LYS A 91 1.98 -0.23 -8.71
N ALA A 92 0.82 -0.47 -9.29
CA ALA A 92 0.42 -1.76 -9.81
C ALA A 92 1.24 -2.10 -11.07
N GLU A 93 1.71 -3.33 -11.20
CA GLU A 93 2.03 -3.92 -12.51
C GLU A 93 0.71 -4.35 -13.15
N LEU A 94 0.37 -3.89 -14.37
CA LEU A 94 -0.85 -4.33 -15.07
C LEU A 94 -0.51 -5.38 -16.12
#